data_AF-A0AAV4M0G1-F1
#
_entry.id   AF-A0AAV4M0G1-F1
#
_cell.length_a   1.000
_cell.length_b   1.000
_cell.length_c   1.000
_cell.angle_alpha   90.00
_cell.angle_beta   90.00
_cell.angle_gamma   90.00
#
_symmetry.space_group_name_H-M   'P 1'
#
loop_
_entity.id
_entity.type
_entity.pdbx_description
1 polymer ?
#
loop_
_entity_poly.entity_id
_entity_poly.type
_entity_poly.pdbx_seq_one_letter_code
_entity_poly.pdbx_strand_id
1 'polypeptide(L)'
;MDPLSRRLRQLYPSVQIRTSDSREFGTNHLLYIDDLKLLAKDEDVMQKMTKETEEYLTHIGLIINRDKSATNSSRCADTARLLEGPETYKYLGITETRYSSVSRGMYSRIHEEIKKRVNMLLDTDLSAKNLFRAVNQYALTVPNYYIGVVPLEPYQFARLDRMVRKQLYEKGAHKHCANISRLYLPRKELGRGLHNLEFRAEMMLLNLWLTLSADENKSTRRAAILQHHRQTYSHASLITTYLHDKYGLTIRDNEAIPKTIQHLRKLQNRSLYNVISTTKLHKLLFSTRELDSVDLEESTLWLRKSMLTPQEEAKLINLQDRNLQWMSSKKNHKKCGKYLDVEHLASKCDRLLHTDYVRRHNEVARRIHRTLAKELGVKNIKKVERYKIDDRKFTKNGWISYDMSIHTEKKVQFNRPDIIVADNARTASP
;
A
#
# COMPACT_ATOMS: atom_id res chain seq x y z
N MET A 1 24.80 22.11 25.10
CA MET A 1 23.89 22.87 24.21
C MET A 1 22.71 23.52 24.92
N ASP A 2 22.07 22.92 25.93
CA ASP A 2 21.02 23.62 26.72
C ASP A 2 21.49 24.96 27.36
N PRO A 3 22.75 25.11 27.83
CA PRO A 3 23.24 26.40 28.30
C PRO A 3 23.29 27.48 27.21
N LEU A 4 23.67 27.13 25.96
CA LEU A 4 23.61 28.04 24.81
C LEU A 4 22.17 28.49 24.55
N SER A 5 21.23 27.55 24.53
CA SER A 5 19.81 27.87 24.33
C SER A 5 19.26 28.81 25.41
N ARG A 6 19.65 28.64 26.68
CA ARG A 6 19.28 29.58 27.76
C ARG A 6 19.90 30.96 27.55
N ARG A 7 21.20 31.01 27.22
CA ARG A 7 21.95 32.24 26.97
C ARG A 7 21.37 33.04 25.81
N LEU A 8 21.09 32.38 24.68
CA LEU A 8 20.45 33.02 23.53
C LEU A 8 19.07 33.57 23.87
N ARG A 9 18.22 32.81 24.61
CA ARG A 9 16.89 33.27 25.03
C ARG A 9 16.92 34.46 25.98
N GLN A 10 17.95 34.55 26.82
CA GLN A 10 18.08 35.63 27.80
C GLN A 10 18.58 36.93 27.15
N LEU A 11 19.52 36.83 26.20
CA LEU A 11 20.23 37.99 25.66
C LEU A 11 19.56 38.61 24.43
N TYR A 12 18.80 37.82 23.65
CA TYR A 12 18.32 38.26 22.34
C TYR A 12 16.81 38.11 22.17
N PRO A 13 16.15 39.04 21.47
CA PRO A 13 14.71 39.00 21.25
C PRO A 13 14.30 37.77 20.42
N SER A 14 13.12 37.23 20.72
CA SER A 14 12.50 36.16 19.95
C SER A 14 11.69 36.66 18.76
N VAL A 15 11.66 35.85 17.70
CA VAL A 15 10.67 35.99 16.63
C VAL A 15 9.35 35.42 17.13
N GLN A 16 8.32 36.26 17.20
CA GLN A 16 6.99 35.92 17.71
C GLN A 16 6.06 35.47 16.59
N ILE A 17 5.28 34.43 16.88
CA ILE A 17 4.14 33.97 16.07
C ILE A 17 2.91 34.05 16.97
N ARG A 18 1.92 34.84 16.56
CA ARG A 18 0.64 34.94 17.26
C ARG A 18 -0.21 33.69 16.99
N THR A 19 -0.91 33.21 18.02
CA THR A 19 -1.89 32.11 17.96
C THR A 19 -3.32 32.64 17.81
N SER A 20 -4.28 31.77 17.45
CA SER A 20 -5.65 32.19 17.11
C SER A 20 -6.41 32.76 18.30
N ASP A 21 -6.02 32.36 19.50
CA ASP A 21 -6.49 32.87 20.79
C ASP A 21 -5.60 34.00 21.36
N SER A 22 -4.80 34.65 20.50
CA SER A 22 -3.94 35.79 20.85
C SER A 22 -2.79 35.50 21.84
N ARG A 23 -2.45 34.24 22.11
CA ARG A 23 -1.16 33.91 22.76
C ARG A 23 -0.02 34.12 21.77
N GLU A 24 1.20 34.18 22.28
CA GLU A 24 2.40 34.31 21.45
C GLU A 24 3.34 33.13 21.68
N PHE A 25 3.82 32.55 20.59
CA PHE A 25 4.94 31.62 20.60
C PHE A 25 6.17 32.33 20.06
N GLY A 26 7.17 32.50 20.92
CA GLY A 26 8.43 33.15 20.58
C GLY A 26 9.60 32.17 20.57
N THR A 27 10.42 32.21 19.52
CA THR A 27 11.75 31.60 19.56
C THR A 27 12.76 32.41 18.75
N ASN A 28 14.03 32.38 19.17
CA ASN A 28 15.15 32.95 18.42
C ASN A 28 16.09 31.88 17.85
N HIS A 29 15.86 30.60 18.16
CA HIS A 29 16.63 29.52 17.55
C HIS A 29 15.84 28.21 17.50
N LEU A 30 16.27 27.32 16.61
CA LEU A 30 15.89 25.91 16.57
C LEU A 30 17.16 25.09 16.71
N LEU A 31 17.16 24.13 17.62
CA LEU A 31 18.29 23.26 17.87
C LEU A 31 17.84 21.81 17.80
N TYR A 32 18.54 21.00 17.00
CA TYR A 32 18.36 19.57 16.91
C TYR A 32 19.74 18.89 16.88
N ILE A 33 20.16 18.36 18.02
CA ILE A 33 21.50 17.77 18.21
C ILE A 33 22.60 18.80 17.90
N ASP A 34 23.22 18.71 16.73
CA ASP A 34 24.28 19.59 16.21
C ASP A 34 23.75 20.63 15.21
N ASP A 35 22.57 20.41 14.64
CA ASP A 35 21.92 21.35 13.74
C ASP A 35 21.30 22.52 14.52
N LEU A 36 21.91 23.71 14.42
CA LEU A 36 21.43 24.96 15.00
C LEU A 36 20.99 25.93 13.91
N LYS A 37 19.77 26.47 14.04
CA LYS A 37 19.22 27.52 13.17
C LYS A 37 18.86 28.74 14.01
N LEU A 38 19.55 29.85 13.78
CA LEU A 38 19.28 31.13 14.45
C LEU A 38 18.22 31.94 13.68
N LEU A 39 17.40 32.69 14.41
CA LEU A 39 16.29 33.49 13.89
C LEU A 39 16.31 34.86 14.56
N ALA A 40 16.37 35.92 13.76
CA ALA A 40 16.28 37.30 14.21
C ALA A 40 15.52 38.14 13.18
N LYS A 41 14.90 39.24 13.62
CA LYS A 41 14.25 40.21 12.72
C LYS A 41 15.27 41.14 12.06
N ASP A 42 16.29 41.53 12.83
CA ASP A 42 17.30 42.52 12.44
C ASP A 42 18.65 41.85 12.18
N GLU A 43 19.36 42.34 11.16
CA GLU A 43 20.68 41.79 10.77
C GLU A 43 21.73 42.01 11.86
N ASP A 44 21.66 43.13 12.59
CA ASP A 44 22.54 43.43 13.74
C ASP A 44 22.41 42.38 14.85
N VAL A 45 21.17 41.98 15.15
CA VAL A 45 20.88 40.97 16.18
C VAL A 45 21.38 39.61 15.71
N MET A 46 21.16 39.26 14.44
CA MET A 46 21.67 38.02 13.85
C MET A 46 23.20 37.92 13.97
N GLN A 47 23.92 39.00 13.67
CA GLN A 47 25.38 39.03 13.76
C GLN A 47 25.84 38.84 15.22
N LYS A 48 25.22 39.53 16.17
CA LYS A 48 25.54 39.38 17.61
C LYS A 48 25.28 37.96 18.09
N MET A 49 24.14 37.38 17.74
CA MET A 49 23.80 35.99 18.08
C MET A 49 24.79 34.98 17.48
N THR A 50 25.26 35.22 16.26
CA THR A 50 26.23 34.36 15.58
C THR A 50 27.58 34.39 16.29
N LYS A 51 28.09 35.58 16.65
CA LYS A 51 29.33 35.72 17.44
C LYS A 51 29.22 35.06 18.82
N GLU A 52 28.12 35.29 19.52
CA GLU A 52 27.86 34.65 20.81
C GLU A 52 27.89 33.12 20.73
N THR A 53 27.30 32.58 19.65
CA THR A 53 27.28 31.15 19.38
C THR A 53 28.68 30.63 19.08
N GLU A 54 29.44 31.32 18.23
CA GLU A 54 30.82 30.97 17.87
C GLU A 54 31.75 30.98 19.09
N GLU A 55 31.67 32.01 19.92
CA GLU A 55 32.40 32.11 21.18
C GLU A 55 32.03 30.94 22.09
N TYR A 56 30.74 30.70 22.34
CA TYR A 56 30.30 29.61 23.20
C TYR A 56 30.80 28.25 22.70
N LEU A 57 30.69 27.98 21.39
CA LEU A 57 31.15 26.74 20.78
C LEU A 57 32.67 26.57 20.95
N THR A 58 33.44 27.65 20.74
CA THR A 58 34.90 27.64 20.90
C THR A 58 35.29 27.30 22.35
N HIS A 59 34.61 27.88 23.34
CA HIS A 59 34.88 27.60 24.76
C HIS A 59 34.65 26.13 25.15
N ILE A 60 33.72 25.44 24.49
CA ILE A 60 33.45 24.03 24.72
C ILE A 60 34.22 23.09 23.77
N GLY A 61 35.13 23.64 22.95
CA GLY A 61 35.96 22.87 22.03
C GLY A 61 35.26 22.44 20.73
N LEU A 62 34.17 23.10 20.34
CA LEU A 62 33.48 22.87 19.07
C LEU A 62 33.76 23.99 18.06
N ILE A 63 33.75 23.64 16.78
CA ILE A 63 34.02 24.57 15.67
C ILE A 63 32.85 24.53 14.68
N ILE A 64 32.46 25.70 14.18
CA ILE A 64 31.41 25.82 13.16
C ILE A 64 31.94 25.35 11.81
N ASN A 65 31.22 24.45 11.14
CA ASN A 65 31.56 24.01 9.80
C ASN A 65 30.92 24.92 8.75
N ARG A 66 31.69 25.90 8.26
CA ARG A 66 31.24 26.89 7.26
C ARG A 66 30.64 26.26 6.00
N ASP A 67 31.17 25.14 5.52
CA ASP A 67 30.69 24.47 4.29
C ASP A 67 29.33 23.79 4.48
N LYS A 68 28.99 23.43 5.72
CA LYS A 68 27.69 22.86 6.10
C LYS A 68 26.71 23.92 6.62
N SER A 69 27.19 25.10 6.98
CA SER A 69 26.39 26.21 7.48
C SER A 69 25.98 27.15 6.35
N ALA A 70 24.77 27.70 6.44
CA ALA A 70 24.25 28.64 5.47
C ALA A 70 23.62 29.86 6.17
N THR A 71 23.73 31.03 5.57
CA THR A 71 23.15 32.28 6.06
C THR A 71 22.49 33.07 4.94
N ASN A 72 21.48 33.87 5.28
CA ASN A 72 20.89 34.87 4.38
C ASN A 72 21.32 36.31 4.73
N SER A 73 22.17 36.47 5.75
CA SER A 73 22.75 37.74 6.18
C SER A 73 24.18 37.88 5.68
N SER A 74 24.45 39.00 5.01
CA SER A 74 25.78 39.35 4.52
C SER A 74 26.81 39.48 5.64
N ARG A 75 26.37 39.97 6.81
CA ARG A 75 27.21 40.18 8.00
C ARG A 75 27.70 38.92 8.68
N CYS A 76 27.18 37.76 8.28
CA CYS A 76 27.54 36.45 8.84
C CYS A 76 28.24 35.57 7.80
N ALA A 77 28.68 36.13 6.66
CA ALA A 77 29.29 35.39 5.55
C ALA A 77 30.68 34.77 5.89
N ASP A 78 31.32 35.29 6.95
CA ASP A 78 32.57 34.76 7.47
C ASP A 78 32.34 33.40 8.15
N THR A 79 31.26 33.26 8.92
CA THR A 79 30.93 32.06 9.70
C THR A 79 30.15 31.01 8.90
N ALA A 80 29.35 31.43 7.91
CA ALA A 80 28.48 30.54 7.13
C ALA A 80 28.43 30.96 5.66
N ARG A 81 28.17 30.02 4.74
CA ARG A 81 28.00 30.34 3.31
C ARG A 81 26.77 31.23 3.10
N LEU A 82 26.96 32.39 2.47
CA LEU A 82 25.86 33.27 2.07
C LEU A 82 25.05 32.62 0.93
N LEU A 83 23.72 32.57 1.08
CA LEU A 83 22.81 32.04 0.08
C LEU A 83 22.43 33.13 -0.94
N GLU A 84 22.81 32.91 -2.20
CA GLU A 84 22.55 33.84 -3.30
C GLU A 84 21.48 33.33 -4.28
N GLY A 85 20.64 34.23 -4.80
CA GLY A 85 19.66 33.91 -5.84
C GLY A 85 18.79 32.67 -5.54
N PRO A 86 18.74 31.66 -6.44
CA PRO A 86 17.93 30.45 -6.28
C PRO A 86 18.61 29.35 -5.44
N GLU A 87 19.73 29.64 -4.79
CA GLU A 87 20.42 28.68 -3.94
C GLU A 87 19.52 28.20 -2.80
N THR A 88 19.77 26.95 -2.40
CA THR A 88 19.02 26.30 -1.33
C THR A 88 19.98 25.58 -0.42
N TYR A 89 19.62 25.49 0.85
CA TYR A 89 20.36 24.71 1.83
C TYR A 89 19.48 23.59 2.37
N LYS A 90 20.09 22.57 2.97
CA LYS A 90 19.37 21.42 3.53
C LYS A 90 19.36 21.51 5.06
N TYR A 91 18.17 21.56 5.65
CA TYR A 91 17.94 21.52 7.08
C TYR A 91 17.07 20.32 7.44
N LEU A 92 17.54 19.43 8.31
CA LEU A 92 16.81 18.22 8.75
C LEU A 92 16.20 17.40 7.60
N GLY A 93 16.87 17.29 6.46
CA GLY A 93 16.35 16.56 5.30
C GLY A 93 15.46 17.37 4.35
N ILE A 94 15.05 18.58 4.74
CA ILE A 94 14.24 19.51 3.95
C ILE A 94 15.16 20.53 3.28
N THR A 95 14.86 20.88 2.03
CA THR A 95 15.63 21.85 1.26
C THR A 95 14.88 23.16 1.27
N GLU A 96 15.52 24.19 1.78
CA GLU A 96 14.92 25.50 2.04
C GLU A 96 15.64 26.58 1.24
N THR A 97 14.90 27.62 0.85
CA THR A 97 15.45 28.83 0.24
C THR A 97 16.01 29.77 1.31
N ARG A 98 16.66 30.87 0.89
CA ARG A 98 17.11 31.95 1.80
C ARG A 98 15.99 32.57 2.65
N TYR A 99 14.73 32.35 2.29
CA TYR A 99 13.54 32.81 3.02
C TYR A 99 12.99 31.74 3.97
N SER A 100 13.74 30.67 4.25
CA SER A 100 13.28 29.50 5.02
C SER A 100 12.01 28.85 4.46
N SER A 101 11.74 29.04 3.17
CA SER A 101 10.60 28.43 2.49
C SER A 101 11.01 27.13 1.83
N VAL A 102 10.14 26.12 1.83
CA VAL A 102 10.43 24.83 1.20
C VAL A 102 10.67 25.00 -0.29
N SER A 103 11.78 24.44 -0.78
CA SER A 103 12.15 24.48 -2.20
C SER A 103 11.15 23.74 -3.07
N ARG A 104 10.82 24.32 -4.23
CA ARG A 104 9.98 23.70 -5.26
C ARG A 104 10.54 22.36 -5.76
N GLY A 105 11.86 22.14 -5.65
CA GLY A 105 12.50 20.90 -6.04
C GLY A 105 12.26 19.71 -5.11
N MET A 106 11.66 19.93 -3.93
CA MET A 106 11.44 18.87 -2.93
C MET A 106 10.55 17.73 -3.46
N TYR A 107 9.47 18.08 -4.16
CA TYR A 107 8.59 17.08 -4.76
C TYR A 107 9.35 16.19 -5.75
N SER A 108 10.17 16.79 -6.62
CA SER A 108 10.96 16.03 -7.60
C SER A 108 11.93 15.08 -6.93
N ARG A 109 12.56 15.48 -5.81
CA ARG A 109 13.45 14.60 -5.03
C ARG A 109 12.70 13.41 -4.43
N ILE A 110 11.53 13.64 -3.84
CA ILE A 110 10.65 12.58 -3.31
C ILE A 110 10.22 11.64 -4.44
N HIS A 111 9.81 12.19 -5.59
CA HIS A 111 9.40 11.44 -6.76
C HIS A 111 10.50 10.52 -7.27
N GLU A 112 11.70 11.05 -7.51
CA GLU A 112 12.82 10.26 -8.02
C GLU A 112 13.32 9.22 -7.01
N GLU A 113 13.31 9.52 -5.70
CA GLU A 113 13.69 8.54 -4.69
C GLU A 113 12.69 7.37 -4.61
N ILE A 114 11.38 7.65 -4.65
CA ILE A 114 10.37 6.57 -4.70
C ILE A 114 10.54 5.75 -5.98
N LYS A 115 10.68 6.41 -7.13
CA LYS A 115 10.86 5.75 -8.43
C LYS A 115 12.10 4.85 -8.43
N LYS A 116 13.24 5.37 -7.95
CA LYS A 116 14.49 4.61 -7.79
C LYS A 116 14.27 3.36 -6.94
N ARG A 117 13.67 3.51 -5.75
CA ARG A 117 13.40 2.37 -4.84
C ARG A 117 12.46 1.35 -5.45
N VAL A 118 11.41 1.78 -6.13
CA VAL A 118 10.48 0.87 -6.82
C VAL A 118 11.20 0.09 -7.91
N ASN A 119 12.03 0.74 -8.73
CA ASN A 119 12.77 0.05 -9.79
C ASN A 119 13.78 -0.96 -9.24
N MET A 120 14.55 -0.58 -8.22
CA MET A 120 15.46 -1.51 -7.55
C MET A 120 14.73 -2.75 -7.03
N LEU A 121 13.52 -2.59 -6.46
CA LEU A 121 12.72 -3.71 -5.99
C LEU A 121 12.13 -4.55 -7.13
N LEU A 122 11.75 -3.93 -8.24
CA LEU A 122 11.22 -4.63 -9.41
C LEU A 122 12.26 -5.45 -10.17
N ASP A 123 13.54 -5.14 -9.98
CA ASP A 123 14.67 -5.89 -10.54
C ASP A 123 15.06 -7.10 -9.69
N THR A 124 14.39 -7.32 -8.54
CA THR A 124 14.62 -8.50 -7.69
C THR A 124 13.73 -9.68 -8.06
N ASP A 125 14.16 -10.89 -7.69
CA ASP A 125 13.39 -12.14 -7.85
C ASP A 125 12.34 -12.37 -6.74
N LEU A 126 11.83 -11.30 -6.12
CA LEU A 126 10.83 -11.42 -5.07
C LEU A 126 9.49 -11.93 -5.63
N SER A 127 8.85 -12.86 -4.91
CA SER A 127 7.46 -13.23 -5.17
C SER A 127 6.55 -12.01 -5.06
N ALA A 128 5.43 -12.00 -5.78
CA ALA A 128 4.52 -10.86 -5.86
C ALA A 128 4.13 -10.32 -4.47
N LYS A 129 3.74 -11.21 -3.55
CA LYS A 129 3.42 -10.85 -2.16
C LYS A 129 4.57 -10.12 -1.47
N ASN A 130 5.80 -10.64 -1.61
CA ASN A 130 6.98 -10.07 -0.95
C ASN A 130 7.40 -8.76 -1.61
N LEU A 131 7.29 -8.66 -2.94
CA LEU A 131 7.52 -7.43 -3.70
C LEU A 131 6.59 -6.31 -3.21
N PHE A 132 5.28 -6.52 -3.18
CA PHE A 132 4.34 -5.48 -2.72
C PHE A 132 4.57 -5.11 -1.26
N ARG A 133 4.90 -6.08 -0.40
CA ARG A 133 5.29 -5.79 0.99
C ARG A 133 6.54 -4.90 1.04
N ALA A 134 7.58 -5.23 0.26
CA ALA A 134 8.81 -4.44 0.19
C ALA A 134 8.55 -3.04 -0.36
N VAL A 135 7.77 -2.90 -1.43
CA VAL A 135 7.36 -1.60 -1.99
C VAL A 135 6.65 -0.76 -0.93
N ASN A 136 5.68 -1.33 -0.22
CA ASN A 136 4.93 -0.63 0.82
C ASN A 136 5.80 -0.15 2.00
N GLN A 137 6.80 -0.95 2.38
CA GLN A 137 7.64 -0.72 3.56
C GLN A 137 8.88 0.13 3.27
N TYR A 138 9.45 0.02 2.08
CA TYR A 138 10.72 0.67 1.72
C TYR A 138 10.55 1.86 0.76
N ALA A 139 9.72 1.72 -0.27
CA ALA A 139 9.55 2.77 -1.28
C ALA A 139 8.44 3.76 -0.90
N LEU A 140 7.26 3.26 -0.52
CA LEU A 140 6.09 4.10 -0.21
C LEU A 140 6.12 4.73 1.19
N THR A 141 7.20 4.52 1.94
CA THR A 141 7.45 5.17 3.24
C THR A 141 8.29 6.44 3.11
N VAL A 142 8.97 6.65 1.97
CA VAL A 142 9.76 7.87 1.68
C VAL A 142 8.98 9.16 1.97
N PRO A 143 7.71 9.34 1.53
CA PRO A 143 7.02 10.60 1.74
C PRO A 143 6.55 10.81 3.20
N ASN A 144 6.60 9.80 4.07
CA ASN A 144 6.03 9.87 5.42
C ASN A 144 6.59 11.03 6.24
N TYR A 145 7.90 11.26 6.17
CA TYR A 145 8.56 12.35 6.89
C TYR A 145 8.12 13.74 6.40
N TYR A 146 7.76 13.83 5.12
CA TYR A 146 7.46 15.09 4.45
C TYR A 146 5.97 15.47 4.49
N ILE A 147 5.07 14.49 4.66
CA ILE A 147 3.63 14.72 4.72
C ILE A 147 3.30 15.59 5.94
N GLY A 148 2.69 16.76 5.68
CA GLY A 148 2.32 17.74 6.71
C GLY A 148 3.41 18.79 6.98
N VAL A 149 4.62 18.61 6.43
CA VAL A 149 5.72 19.59 6.56
C VAL A 149 6.01 20.27 5.22
N VAL A 150 6.09 19.48 4.15
CA VAL A 150 6.17 19.98 2.78
C VAL A 150 4.73 20.24 2.30
N PRO A 151 4.44 21.39 1.66
CA PRO A 151 3.11 21.71 1.14
C PRO A 151 2.82 20.87 -0.11
N LEU A 152 2.55 19.58 0.09
CA LEU A 152 2.19 18.63 -0.94
C LEU A 152 0.67 18.56 -1.08
N GLU A 153 0.20 18.69 -2.32
CA GLU A 153 -1.20 18.67 -2.67
C GLU A 153 -1.69 17.27 -3.08
N PRO A 154 -3.00 16.96 -2.98
CA PRO A 154 -3.56 15.65 -3.36
C PRO A 154 -3.14 15.15 -4.74
N TYR A 155 -3.12 16.04 -5.74
CA TYR A 155 -2.75 15.66 -7.11
C TYR A 155 -1.30 15.19 -7.24
N GLN A 156 -0.41 15.63 -6.34
CA GLN A 156 0.99 15.23 -6.30
C GLN A 156 1.13 13.80 -5.80
N PHE A 157 0.36 13.41 -4.77
CA PHE A 157 0.27 12.02 -4.33
C PHE A 157 -0.34 11.11 -5.41
N ALA A 158 -1.41 11.57 -6.07
CA ALA A 158 -2.00 10.87 -7.20
C ALA A 158 -0.99 10.65 -8.35
N ARG A 159 -0.10 11.62 -8.58
CA ARG A 159 0.98 11.53 -9.57
C ARG A 159 2.05 10.53 -9.15
N LEU A 160 2.42 10.45 -7.86
CA LEU A 160 3.31 9.41 -7.35
C LEU A 160 2.69 8.01 -7.54
N ASP A 161 1.42 7.85 -7.18
CA ASP A 161 0.68 6.60 -7.39
C ASP A 161 0.65 6.18 -8.87
N ARG A 162 0.38 7.12 -9.79
CA ARG A 162 0.47 6.86 -11.24
C ARG A 162 1.86 6.41 -11.68
N MET A 163 2.92 7.06 -11.17
CA MET A 163 4.30 6.69 -11.48
C MET A 163 4.63 5.28 -10.99
N VAL A 164 4.25 4.90 -9.77
CA VAL A 164 4.46 3.54 -9.24
C VAL A 164 3.74 2.51 -10.09
N ARG A 165 2.47 2.76 -10.45
CA ARG A 165 1.72 1.87 -11.35
C ARG A 165 2.36 1.76 -12.73
N LYS A 166 2.94 2.84 -13.26
CA LYS A 166 3.66 2.82 -14.53
C LYS A 166 4.88 1.89 -14.47
N GLN A 167 5.70 1.97 -13.41
CA GLN A 167 6.85 1.07 -13.26
C GLN A 167 6.41 -0.40 -13.12
N LEU A 168 5.34 -0.66 -12.36
CA LEU A 168 4.75 -2.01 -12.25
C LEU A 168 4.25 -2.54 -13.60
N TYR A 169 3.66 -1.68 -14.42
CA TYR A 169 3.21 -2.02 -15.77
C TYR A 169 4.38 -2.37 -16.69
N GLU A 170 5.41 -1.53 -16.73
CA GLU A 170 6.61 -1.73 -17.57
C GLU A 170 7.31 -3.05 -17.27
N LYS A 171 7.35 -3.46 -15.99
CA LYS A 171 7.93 -4.75 -15.56
C LYS A 171 6.96 -5.93 -15.63
N GLY A 172 5.74 -5.69 -16.11
CA GLY A 172 4.70 -6.71 -16.29
C GLY A 172 4.04 -7.20 -15.01
N ALA A 173 4.38 -6.61 -13.85
CA ALA A 173 3.80 -6.89 -12.54
C ALA A 173 2.37 -6.35 -12.39
N HIS A 174 1.93 -5.46 -13.29
CA HIS A 174 0.55 -5.02 -13.46
C HIS A 174 0.23 -4.91 -14.96
N LYS A 175 -1.04 -4.96 -15.32
CA LYS A 175 -1.48 -4.96 -16.74
C LYS A 175 -2.40 -3.78 -16.98
N HIS A 176 -2.35 -3.21 -18.18
CA HIS A 176 -3.15 -2.02 -18.54
C HIS A 176 -4.65 -2.23 -18.31
N CYS A 177 -5.11 -3.45 -18.58
CA CYS A 177 -6.51 -3.83 -18.52
C CYS A 177 -6.96 -4.35 -17.13
N ALA A 178 -6.06 -4.35 -16.15
CA ALA A 178 -6.33 -4.80 -14.79
C ALA A 178 -7.09 -3.75 -13.98
N ASN A 179 -7.83 -4.20 -12.97
CA ASN A 179 -8.53 -3.30 -12.06
C ASN A 179 -7.55 -2.56 -11.12
N ILE A 180 -7.49 -1.23 -11.23
CA ILE A 180 -6.63 -0.39 -10.38
C ILE A 180 -7.09 -0.43 -8.92
N SER A 181 -8.39 -0.36 -8.63
CA SER A 181 -8.91 -0.42 -7.26
C SER A 181 -8.53 -1.73 -6.57
N ARG A 182 -8.55 -2.84 -7.31
CA ARG A 182 -8.12 -4.16 -6.83
C ARG A 182 -6.63 -4.21 -6.47
N LEU A 183 -5.78 -3.42 -7.14
CA LEU A 183 -4.36 -3.32 -6.80
C LEU A 183 -4.17 -2.83 -5.35
N TYR A 184 -5.02 -1.91 -4.90
CA TYR A 184 -4.96 -1.28 -3.59
C TYR A 184 -5.71 -2.03 -2.48
N LEU A 185 -6.64 -2.91 -2.84
CA LEU A 185 -7.37 -3.71 -1.85
C LEU A 185 -6.46 -4.70 -1.11
N PRO A 186 -6.79 -5.04 0.16
CA PRO A 186 -6.07 -6.06 0.90
C PRO A 186 -6.07 -7.43 0.20
N ARG A 187 -4.98 -8.18 0.31
CA ARG A 187 -4.87 -9.54 -0.26
C ARG A 187 -5.90 -10.54 0.27
N LYS A 188 -6.31 -10.36 1.53
CA LYS A 188 -7.39 -11.16 2.17
C LYS A 188 -8.79 -10.83 1.62
N GLU A 189 -8.92 -9.73 0.88
CA GLU A 189 -10.18 -9.26 0.30
C GLU A 189 -10.06 -9.23 -1.24
N LEU A 190 -9.45 -10.28 -1.82
CA LEU A 190 -9.22 -10.46 -3.27
C LEU A 190 -8.31 -9.42 -3.93
N GLY A 191 -7.77 -8.46 -3.20
CA GLY A 191 -6.85 -7.45 -3.71
C GLY A 191 -5.39 -7.90 -3.81
N ARG A 192 -4.50 -6.96 -4.13
CA ARG A 192 -3.04 -7.22 -4.25
C ARG A 192 -2.19 -6.55 -3.18
N GLY A 193 -2.80 -5.68 -2.38
CA GLY A 193 -2.20 -5.12 -1.17
C GLY A 193 -1.11 -4.08 -1.41
N LEU A 194 -1.07 -3.41 -2.57
CA LEU A 194 -0.26 -2.19 -2.72
C LEU A 194 -0.90 -1.08 -1.88
N HIS A 195 -0.12 -0.28 -1.17
CA HIS A 195 -0.67 0.89 -0.49
C HIS A 195 -0.90 2.04 -1.48
N ASN A 196 -2.01 2.74 -1.32
CA ASN A 196 -2.31 3.97 -2.04
C ASN A 196 -1.68 5.17 -1.28
N LEU A 197 -0.88 5.99 -1.96
CA LEU A 197 -0.18 7.12 -1.35
C LEU A 197 -1.13 8.26 -1.01
N GLU A 198 -2.16 8.51 -1.82
CA GLU A 198 -3.21 9.48 -1.47
C GLU A 198 -3.89 9.08 -0.15
N PHE A 199 -4.31 7.82 -0.04
CA PHE A 199 -4.97 7.32 1.18
C PHE A 199 -4.05 7.41 2.40
N ARG A 200 -2.76 7.15 2.21
CA ARG A 200 -1.76 7.26 3.27
C ARG A 200 -1.56 8.72 3.70
N ALA A 201 -1.44 9.64 2.75
CA ALA A 201 -1.31 11.06 3.01
C ALA A 201 -2.54 11.60 3.78
N GLU A 202 -3.74 11.24 3.33
CA GLU A 202 -5.00 11.59 4.00
C GLU A 202 -5.02 11.15 5.48
N MET A 203 -4.69 9.89 5.76
CA MET A 203 -4.64 9.38 7.13
C MET A 203 -3.59 10.12 7.99
N MET A 204 -2.41 10.38 7.41
CA MET A 204 -1.31 11.04 8.13
C MET A 204 -1.63 12.51 8.42
N LEU A 205 -2.20 13.23 7.45
CA LEU A 205 -2.63 14.62 7.61
C LEU A 205 -3.77 14.73 8.62
N LEU A 206 -4.77 13.84 8.55
CA LEU A 206 -5.85 13.82 9.54
C LEU A 206 -5.32 13.55 10.95
N ASN A 207 -4.43 12.57 11.11
CA ASN A 207 -3.82 12.25 12.39
C ASN A 207 -3.01 13.43 12.94
N LEU A 208 -2.21 14.08 12.10
CA LEU A 208 -1.43 15.27 12.45
C LEU A 208 -2.35 16.41 12.90
N TRP A 209 -3.37 16.71 12.10
CA TRP A 209 -4.34 17.78 12.38
C TRP A 209 -5.05 17.56 13.72
N LEU A 210 -5.62 16.37 13.93
CA LEU A 210 -6.31 16.03 15.18
C LEU A 210 -5.37 16.06 16.40
N THR A 211 -4.12 15.57 16.25
CA THR A 211 -3.13 15.57 17.34
C THR A 211 -2.72 16.99 17.72
N LEU A 212 -2.52 17.85 16.74
CA LEU A 212 -2.20 19.25 16.98
C LEU A 212 -3.40 19.97 17.64
N SER A 213 -4.61 19.72 17.14
CA SER A 213 -5.85 20.36 17.62
C SER A 213 -6.17 19.96 19.07
N ALA A 214 -5.99 18.67 19.41
CA ALA A 214 -6.23 18.17 20.77
C ALA A 214 -5.31 18.81 21.83
N ASP A 215 -4.12 19.25 21.43
CA ASP A 215 -3.14 19.87 22.32
C ASP A 215 -2.96 21.38 22.04
N GLU A 216 -3.86 21.99 21.26
CA GLU A 216 -3.83 23.41 20.91
C GLU A 216 -3.86 24.29 22.18
N ASN A 217 -4.73 23.96 23.13
CA ASN A 217 -4.84 24.71 24.38
C ASN A 217 -3.61 24.51 25.29
N LYS A 218 -2.97 23.33 25.23
CA LYS A 218 -1.84 22.96 26.11
C LYS A 218 -0.48 23.45 25.61
N SER A 219 -0.31 23.67 24.32
CA SER A 219 0.97 24.02 23.72
C SER A 219 0.86 25.20 22.76
N THR A 220 1.42 26.34 23.15
CA THR A 220 1.51 27.55 22.31
C THR A 220 2.24 27.28 20.99
N ARG A 221 3.26 26.40 21.01
CA ARG A 221 3.95 25.96 19.79
C ARG A 221 3.01 25.24 18.82
N ARG A 222 2.20 24.29 19.31
CA ARG A 222 1.25 23.55 18.47
C ARG A 222 0.13 24.47 17.96
N ALA A 223 -0.36 25.37 18.79
CA ALA A 223 -1.31 26.40 18.39
C ALA A 223 -0.76 27.31 17.28
N ALA A 224 0.50 27.74 17.38
CA ALA A 224 1.16 28.53 16.33
C ALA A 224 1.30 27.76 15.01
N ILE A 225 1.63 26.45 15.06
CA ILE A 225 1.69 25.59 13.88
C ILE A 225 0.31 25.45 13.23
N LEU A 226 -0.73 25.21 14.01
CA LEU A 226 -2.11 25.14 13.51
C LEU A 226 -2.53 26.45 12.84
N GLN A 227 -2.25 27.59 13.47
CA GLN A 227 -2.55 28.88 12.88
C GLN A 227 -1.82 29.08 11.55
N HIS A 228 -0.55 28.72 11.46
CA HIS A 228 0.19 28.80 10.21
C HIS A 228 -0.51 27.97 9.11
N HIS A 229 -0.93 26.74 9.42
CA HIS A 229 -1.67 25.91 8.48
C HIS A 229 -3.01 26.53 8.04
N ARG A 230 -3.74 27.17 8.97
CA ARG A 230 -5.02 27.88 8.71
C ARG A 230 -4.79 29.11 7.82
N GLN A 231 -3.81 29.96 8.15
CA GLN A 231 -3.51 31.19 7.42
C GLN A 231 -3.00 30.95 6.00
N THR A 232 -2.28 29.85 5.80
CA THR A 232 -1.77 29.46 4.48
C THR A 232 -2.78 28.67 3.66
N TYR A 233 -3.99 28.41 4.18
CA TYR A 233 -5.00 27.55 3.58
C TYR A 233 -4.42 26.20 3.12
N SER A 234 -3.46 25.68 3.88
CA SER A 234 -2.77 24.45 3.54
C SER A 234 -3.74 23.28 3.51
N HIS A 235 -3.48 22.28 2.67
CA HIS A 235 -4.32 21.08 2.59
C HIS A 235 -4.51 20.38 3.95
N ALA A 236 -3.50 20.44 4.84
CA ALA A 236 -3.61 19.94 6.21
C ALA A 236 -4.74 20.61 7.01
N SER A 237 -4.96 21.91 6.82
CA SER A 237 -6.03 22.65 7.50
C SER A 237 -7.42 22.34 6.96
N LEU A 238 -7.50 21.94 5.70
CA LEU A 238 -8.74 21.60 5.01
C LEU A 238 -9.05 20.10 5.04
N ILE A 239 -8.20 19.29 5.69
CA ILE A 239 -8.26 17.83 5.61
C ILE A 239 -9.59 17.26 6.10
N THR A 240 -10.18 17.86 7.14
CA THR A 240 -11.45 17.39 7.71
C THR A 240 -12.60 17.58 6.73
N THR A 241 -12.71 18.78 6.14
CA THR A 241 -13.71 19.11 5.12
C THR A 241 -13.48 18.29 3.85
N TYR A 242 -12.23 18.18 3.39
CA TYR A 242 -11.87 17.38 2.22
C TYR A 242 -12.30 15.92 2.36
N LEU A 243 -12.07 15.31 3.51
CA LEU A 243 -12.44 13.91 3.77
C LEU A 243 -13.95 13.73 3.99
N HIS A 244 -14.62 14.74 4.55
CA HIS A 244 -16.08 14.78 4.59
C HIS A 244 -16.66 14.76 3.17
N ASP A 245 -16.19 15.64 2.29
CA ASP A 245 -16.74 15.75 0.93
C ASP A 245 -16.41 14.53 0.07
N LYS A 246 -15.21 13.96 0.24
CA LYS A 246 -14.75 12.81 -0.55
C LYS A 246 -15.34 11.48 -0.10
N TYR A 247 -15.52 11.29 1.20
CA TYR A 247 -15.87 9.98 1.79
C TYR A 247 -17.11 9.98 2.69
N GLY A 248 -17.67 11.15 3.02
CA GLY A 248 -18.69 11.29 4.05
C GLY A 248 -18.17 11.07 5.47
N LEU A 249 -16.87 11.34 5.73
CA LEU A 249 -16.31 11.17 7.06
C LEU A 249 -16.81 12.27 8.01
N THR A 250 -17.55 11.87 9.06
CA THR A 250 -17.91 12.74 10.18
C THR A 250 -16.98 12.48 11.36
N ILE A 251 -16.37 13.54 11.89
CA ILE A 251 -15.51 13.49 13.08
C ILE A 251 -16.36 13.86 14.30
N ARG A 252 -16.28 13.06 15.36
CA ARG A 252 -17.04 13.30 16.61
C ARG A 252 -16.10 13.82 17.68
N ASP A 253 -16.54 14.82 18.46
CA ASP A 253 -15.69 15.57 19.40
C ASP A 253 -15.03 14.72 20.51
N ASN A 254 -15.58 13.55 20.82
CA ASN A 254 -15.06 12.64 21.85
C ASN A 254 -14.53 11.30 21.29
N GLU A 255 -14.38 11.16 19.97
CA GLU A 255 -13.84 9.94 19.38
C GLU A 255 -12.31 9.91 19.48
N ALA A 256 -11.76 8.80 19.98
CA ALA A 256 -10.32 8.62 20.03
C ALA A 256 -9.71 8.62 18.61
N ILE A 257 -8.64 9.40 18.40
CA ILE A 257 -7.96 9.56 17.10
C ILE A 257 -7.73 8.21 16.38
N PRO A 258 -7.22 7.14 17.04
CA PRO A 258 -7.03 5.85 16.38
C PRO A 258 -8.31 5.24 15.80
N LYS A 259 -9.46 5.44 16.46
CA LYS A 259 -10.77 4.96 15.96
C LYS A 259 -11.20 5.74 14.73
N THR A 260 -11.03 7.06 14.72
CA THR A 260 -11.33 7.91 13.55
C THR A 260 -10.46 7.53 12.35
N ILE A 261 -9.16 7.28 12.56
CA ILE A 261 -8.25 6.81 11.49
C ILE A 261 -8.66 5.41 10.98
N GLN A 262 -9.08 4.51 11.88
CA GLN A 262 -9.60 3.20 11.48
C GLN A 262 -10.90 3.33 10.67
N HIS A 263 -11.77 4.27 11.03
CA HIS A 263 -13.00 4.54 10.29
C HIS A 263 -12.70 5.09 8.90
N LEU A 264 -11.79 6.07 8.77
CA LEU A 264 -11.33 6.57 7.47
C LEU A 264 -10.80 5.44 6.58
N ARG A 265 -9.98 4.53 7.13
CA ARG A 265 -9.47 3.37 6.36
C ARG A 265 -10.60 2.50 5.82
N LYS A 266 -11.68 2.29 6.58
CA LYS A 266 -12.86 1.55 6.10
C LYS A 266 -13.57 2.30 4.97
N LEU A 267 -13.72 3.61 5.08
CA LEU A 267 -14.33 4.45 4.03
C LEU A 267 -13.49 4.46 2.75
N GLN A 268 -12.17 4.58 2.86
CA GLN A 268 -11.23 4.46 1.75
C GLN A 268 -11.39 3.10 1.03
N ASN A 269 -11.40 1.99 1.78
CA ASN A 269 -11.65 0.67 1.19
C ASN A 269 -13.02 0.59 0.52
N ARG A 270 -14.07 1.16 1.15
CA ARG A 270 -15.42 1.25 0.57
C ARG A 270 -15.42 2.00 -0.76
N SER A 271 -14.67 3.09 -0.87
CA SER A 271 -14.54 3.85 -2.12
C SER A 271 -13.94 2.99 -3.25
N LEU A 272 -12.97 2.12 -2.94
CA LEU A 272 -12.42 1.19 -3.92
C LEU A 272 -13.47 0.19 -4.40
N TYR A 273 -14.27 -0.36 -3.48
CA TYR A 273 -15.39 -1.26 -3.83
C TYR A 273 -16.45 -0.56 -4.68
N ASN A 274 -16.79 0.69 -4.40
CA ASN A 274 -17.72 1.47 -5.21
C ASN A 274 -17.21 1.65 -6.65
N VAL A 275 -15.91 1.88 -6.84
CA VAL A 275 -15.32 1.95 -8.20
C VAL A 275 -15.33 0.57 -8.89
N ILE A 276 -15.14 -0.52 -8.14
CA ILE A 276 -15.20 -1.87 -8.70
C ILE A 276 -16.63 -2.20 -9.16
N SER A 277 -17.64 -1.80 -8.39
CA SER A 277 -19.04 -2.14 -8.65
C SER A 277 -19.62 -1.40 -9.87
N THR A 278 -19.06 -0.26 -10.28
CA THR A 278 -19.45 0.43 -11.52
C THR A 278 -18.95 -0.29 -12.78
N THR A 279 -17.93 -1.15 -12.66
CA THR A 279 -17.36 -1.85 -13.82
C THR A 279 -18.05 -3.21 -14.04
N LYS A 280 -18.76 -3.39 -15.16
CA LYS A 280 -19.54 -4.60 -15.47
C LYS A 280 -18.77 -5.91 -15.29
N LEU A 281 -17.53 -5.99 -15.76
CA LEU A 281 -16.71 -7.21 -15.67
C LEU A 281 -16.18 -7.45 -14.25
N HIS A 282 -15.64 -6.42 -13.61
CA HIS A 282 -15.01 -6.55 -12.31
C HIS A 282 -16.03 -6.77 -11.19
N LYS A 283 -17.24 -6.20 -11.30
CA LYS A 283 -18.31 -6.35 -10.31
C LYS A 283 -18.61 -7.82 -9.99
N LEU A 284 -18.59 -8.71 -10.99
CA LEU A 284 -19.07 -10.09 -10.84
C LEU A 284 -18.30 -10.89 -9.76
N LEU A 285 -16.97 -10.78 -9.75
CA LEU A 285 -16.13 -11.45 -8.73
C LEU A 285 -16.40 -10.89 -7.33
N PHE A 286 -16.65 -9.58 -7.23
CA PHE A 286 -16.85 -8.93 -5.94
C PHE A 286 -18.28 -9.05 -5.43
N SER A 287 -19.28 -9.26 -6.30
CA SER A 287 -20.65 -9.59 -5.88
C SER A 287 -20.73 -10.99 -5.27
N THR A 288 -19.89 -11.94 -5.71
CA THR A 288 -19.89 -13.29 -5.10
C THR A 288 -19.33 -13.31 -3.68
N ARG A 289 -18.65 -12.24 -3.24
CA ARG A 289 -18.15 -12.11 -1.87
C ARG A 289 -19.28 -12.04 -0.83
N GLU A 290 -20.44 -11.55 -1.23
CA GLU A 290 -21.60 -11.37 -0.35
C GLU A 290 -22.40 -12.68 -0.18
N LEU A 291 -22.00 -13.75 -0.85
CA LEU A 291 -22.64 -15.06 -0.74
C LEU A 291 -22.08 -15.84 0.46
N ASP A 292 -22.96 -16.33 1.34
CA ASP A 292 -22.59 -17.12 2.52
C ASP A 292 -21.86 -18.44 2.17
N SER A 293 -22.04 -18.93 0.94
CA SER A 293 -21.39 -20.15 0.45
C SER A 293 -19.92 -19.97 0.06
N VAL A 294 -19.41 -18.73 0.06
CA VAL A 294 -18.04 -18.42 -0.38
C VAL A 294 -17.13 -18.19 0.81
N ASP A 295 -16.22 -19.13 1.03
CA ASP A 295 -15.09 -18.92 1.94
C ASP A 295 -14.05 -18.01 1.27
N LEU A 296 -14.12 -16.71 1.59
CA LEU A 296 -13.18 -15.71 1.07
C LEU A 296 -11.74 -15.95 1.57
N GLU A 297 -11.60 -16.49 2.78
CA GLU A 297 -10.30 -16.72 3.38
C GLU A 297 -9.53 -17.79 2.60
N GLU A 298 -10.17 -18.94 2.38
CA GLU A 298 -9.60 -20.04 1.60
C GLU A 298 -9.44 -19.64 0.12
N SER A 299 -10.41 -18.92 -0.45
CA SER A 299 -10.37 -18.43 -1.83
C SER A 299 -9.19 -17.49 -2.12
N THR A 300 -8.67 -16.81 -1.10
CA THR A 300 -7.54 -15.87 -1.22
C THR A 300 -6.20 -16.45 -0.76
N LEU A 301 -6.14 -17.74 -0.40
CA LEU A 301 -4.91 -18.38 0.07
C LEU A 301 -3.75 -18.23 -0.92
N TRP A 302 -4.01 -18.38 -2.21
CA TRP A 302 -2.97 -18.23 -3.23
C TRP A 302 -2.41 -16.81 -3.26
N LEU A 303 -3.21 -15.76 -3.03
CA LEU A 303 -2.71 -14.38 -2.92
C LEU A 303 -1.91 -14.15 -1.64
N ARG A 304 -2.20 -14.88 -0.57
CA ARG A 304 -1.58 -14.69 0.75
C ARG A 304 -0.37 -15.58 1.01
N LYS A 305 -0.28 -16.75 0.38
CA LYS A 305 0.72 -17.79 0.70
C LYS A 305 1.53 -18.30 -0.51
N SER A 306 1.12 -18.02 -1.75
CA SER A 306 1.87 -18.51 -2.91
C SER A 306 3.20 -17.78 -3.10
N MET A 307 4.12 -18.43 -3.83
CA MET A 307 5.41 -17.89 -4.26
C MET A 307 5.39 -17.52 -5.75
N LEU A 308 4.26 -17.05 -6.25
CA LEU A 308 4.13 -16.61 -7.64
C LEU A 308 5.00 -15.39 -7.91
N THR A 309 5.60 -15.34 -9.10
CA THR A 309 6.26 -14.13 -9.58
C THR A 309 5.23 -13.00 -9.77
N PRO A 310 5.65 -11.72 -9.74
CA PRO A 310 4.77 -10.58 -10.00
C PRO A 310 3.99 -10.69 -11.32
N GLN A 311 4.63 -11.22 -12.37
CA GLN A 311 4.05 -11.39 -13.70
C GLN A 311 3.02 -12.51 -13.76
N GLU A 312 3.28 -13.64 -13.08
CA GLU A 312 2.31 -14.75 -12.98
C GLU A 312 1.06 -14.33 -12.19
N GLU A 313 1.25 -13.70 -11.03
CA GLU A 313 0.12 -13.18 -10.25
C GLU A 313 -0.71 -12.19 -11.09
N ALA A 314 -0.06 -11.30 -11.83
CA ALA A 314 -0.75 -10.35 -12.70
C ALA A 314 -1.61 -11.04 -13.79
N LYS A 315 -1.12 -12.14 -14.37
CA LYS A 315 -1.90 -12.94 -15.35
C LYS A 315 -3.11 -13.60 -14.70
N LEU A 316 -2.94 -14.18 -13.52
CA LEU A 316 -4.04 -14.83 -12.79
C LEU A 316 -5.11 -13.83 -12.33
N ILE A 317 -4.69 -12.64 -11.89
CA ILE A 317 -5.60 -11.54 -11.53
C ILE A 317 -6.41 -11.11 -12.76
N ASN A 318 -5.77 -10.91 -13.91
CA ASN A 318 -6.48 -10.57 -15.15
C ASN A 318 -7.51 -11.63 -15.54
N LEU A 319 -7.17 -12.92 -15.39
CA LEU A 319 -8.10 -14.01 -15.67
C LEU A 319 -9.32 -13.94 -14.74
N GLN A 320 -9.11 -13.71 -13.45
CA GLN A 320 -10.20 -13.54 -12.48
C GLN A 320 -11.04 -12.28 -12.72
N ASP A 321 -10.41 -11.20 -13.20
CA ASP A 321 -11.08 -9.97 -13.64
C ASP A 321 -11.82 -10.15 -14.99
N ARG A 322 -11.85 -11.37 -15.52
CA ARG A 322 -12.44 -11.76 -16.81
C ARG A 322 -11.84 -11.03 -18.01
N ASN A 323 -10.60 -10.58 -17.89
CA ASN A 323 -9.91 -9.85 -18.92
C ASN A 323 -8.98 -10.77 -19.72
N LEU A 324 -9.46 -11.19 -20.91
CA LEU A 324 -8.75 -12.13 -21.78
C LEU A 324 -8.04 -11.48 -22.97
N GLN A 325 -7.97 -10.15 -23.03
CA GLN A 325 -7.32 -9.43 -24.14
C GLN A 325 -5.85 -9.83 -24.34
N TRP A 326 -5.17 -10.26 -23.27
CA TRP A 326 -3.80 -10.74 -23.32
C TRP A 326 -3.65 -12.15 -23.92
N MET A 327 -4.72 -12.96 -23.97
CA MET A 327 -4.69 -14.31 -24.55
C MET A 327 -4.94 -14.32 -26.06
N SER A 328 -5.72 -13.38 -26.57
CA SER A 328 -6.07 -13.32 -27.99
C SER A 328 -6.47 -11.90 -28.38
N SER A 329 -5.89 -11.40 -29.47
CA SER A 329 -6.34 -10.18 -30.14
C SER A 329 -7.70 -10.37 -30.84
N LYS A 330 -8.07 -11.61 -31.16
CA LYS A 330 -9.35 -11.96 -31.79
C LYS A 330 -10.44 -12.12 -30.73
N LYS A 331 -11.61 -11.54 -31.00
CA LYS A 331 -12.82 -11.67 -30.18
C LYS A 331 -13.44 -13.07 -30.18
N ASN A 332 -13.00 -13.95 -31.08
CA ASN A 332 -13.56 -15.28 -31.27
C ASN A 332 -12.54 -16.36 -30.90
N HIS A 333 -13.01 -17.43 -30.28
CA HIS A 333 -12.20 -18.60 -29.96
C HIS A 333 -11.74 -19.33 -31.22
N LYS A 334 -10.43 -19.48 -31.38
CA LYS A 334 -9.79 -20.00 -32.61
C LYS A 334 -10.31 -21.38 -33.05
N LYS A 335 -10.66 -22.27 -32.13
CA LYS A 335 -11.11 -23.64 -32.46
C LYS A 335 -12.60 -23.75 -32.82
N CYS A 336 -13.46 -22.88 -32.27
CA CYS A 336 -14.91 -23.05 -32.40
C CYS A 336 -15.67 -21.82 -32.90
N GLY A 337 -14.99 -20.69 -33.17
CA GLY A 337 -15.59 -19.48 -33.74
C GLY A 337 -16.50 -18.66 -32.82
N LYS A 338 -16.96 -19.21 -31.68
CA LYS A 338 -17.79 -18.52 -30.68
C LYS A 338 -17.02 -17.37 -29.98
N TYR A 339 -17.75 -16.44 -29.38
CA TYR A 339 -17.18 -15.31 -28.63
C TYR A 339 -16.23 -15.79 -27.52
N LEU A 340 -15.09 -15.13 -27.39
CA LEU A 340 -14.04 -15.47 -26.46
C LEU A 340 -14.25 -14.77 -25.12
N ASP A 341 -14.76 -15.52 -24.15
CA ASP A 341 -14.84 -15.11 -22.75
C ASP A 341 -14.45 -16.25 -21.81
N VAL A 342 -14.37 -15.93 -20.51
CA VAL A 342 -13.98 -16.90 -19.48
C VAL A 342 -14.97 -18.05 -19.37
N GLU A 343 -16.28 -17.79 -19.47
CA GLU A 343 -17.30 -18.83 -19.34
C GLU A 343 -17.22 -19.81 -20.51
N HIS A 344 -17.03 -19.28 -21.72
CA HIS A 344 -16.86 -20.07 -22.92
C HIS A 344 -15.66 -20.99 -22.82
N LEU A 345 -14.49 -20.48 -22.42
CA LEU A 345 -13.28 -21.30 -22.25
C LEU A 345 -13.33 -22.24 -21.05
N ALA A 346 -14.07 -21.88 -20.00
CA ALA A 346 -14.11 -22.66 -18.77
C ALA A 346 -15.13 -23.80 -18.86
N SER A 347 -16.33 -23.56 -19.39
CA SER A 347 -17.46 -24.50 -19.31
C SER A 347 -18.29 -24.67 -20.58
N LYS A 348 -18.25 -23.77 -21.57
CA LYS A 348 -19.19 -23.83 -22.73
C LYS A 348 -18.59 -24.24 -24.09
N CYS A 349 -17.27 -24.40 -24.20
CA CYS A 349 -16.65 -24.78 -25.46
C CYS A 349 -16.68 -26.29 -25.73
N ASP A 350 -17.52 -26.69 -26.69
CA ASP A 350 -17.68 -28.08 -27.15
C ASP A 350 -16.36 -28.69 -27.66
N ARG A 351 -15.50 -27.89 -28.30
CA ARG A 351 -14.18 -28.33 -28.79
C ARG A 351 -13.17 -28.60 -27.66
N LEU A 352 -13.38 -28.02 -26.48
CA LEU A 352 -12.54 -28.25 -25.30
C LEU A 352 -13.10 -29.36 -24.39
N LEU A 353 -14.35 -29.77 -24.60
CA LEU A 353 -15.04 -30.77 -23.78
C LEU A 353 -14.25 -32.08 -23.69
N HIS A 354 -13.98 -32.73 -24.82
CA HIS A 354 -13.29 -34.01 -24.87
C HIS A 354 -11.76 -33.93 -24.69
N THR A 355 -11.22 -32.74 -24.48
CA THR A 355 -9.77 -32.52 -24.34
C THR A 355 -9.47 -31.88 -22.99
N ASP A 356 -9.45 -30.55 -22.93
CA ASP A 356 -9.07 -29.80 -21.74
C ASP A 356 -10.04 -29.98 -20.57
N TYR A 357 -11.33 -30.20 -20.81
CA TYR A 357 -12.32 -30.32 -19.72
C TYR A 357 -12.20 -31.68 -19.05
N VAL A 358 -12.21 -32.77 -19.83
CA VAL A 358 -11.93 -34.13 -19.34
C VAL A 358 -10.58 -34.19 -18.64
N ARG A 359 -9.54 -33.55 -19.20
CA ARG A 359 -8.22 -33.48 -18.55
C ARG A 359 -8.30 -32.80 -17.18
N ARG A 360 -8.90 -31.61 -17.08
CA ARG A 360 -9.03 -30.87 -15.80
C ARG A 360 -9.87 -31.65 -14.79
N HIS A 361 -10.97 -32.26 -15.24
CA HIS A 361 -11.82 -33.13 -14.43
C HIS A 361 -11.02 -34.29 -13.84
N ASN A 362 -10.32 -35.05 -14.70
CA ASN A 362 -9.51 -36.19 -14.28
C ASN A 362 -8.36 -35.78 -13.36
N GLU A 363 -7.79 -34.57 -13.54
CA GLU A 363 -6.75 -34.03 -12.66
C GLU A 363 -7.27 -33.78 -11.23
N VAL A 364 -8.48 -33.22 -11.11
CA VAL A 364 -9.17 -33.00 -9.82
C VAL A 364 -9.55 -34.34 -9.20
N ALA A 365 -10.19 -35.21 -9.97
CA ALA A 365 -10.57 -36.56 -9.53
C ALA A 365 -9.35 -37.35 -9.03
N ARG A 366 -8.21 -37.26 -9.71
CA ARG A 366 -6.95 -37.90 -9.29
C ARG A 366 -6.50 -37.46 -7.90
N ARG A 367 -6.63 -36.17 -7.58
CA ARG A 367 -6.26 -35.62 -6.26
C ARG A 367 -7.22 -36.12 -5.18
N ILE A 368 -8.52 -36.06 -5.44
CA ILE A 368 -9.56 -36.52 -4.50
C ILE A 368 -9.41 -38.03 -4.27
N HIS A 369 -9.38 -38.82 -5.34
CA HIS A 369 -9.19 -40.26 -5.29
C HIS A 369 -7.92 -40.64 -4.53
N ARG A 370 -6.81 -39.92 -4.73
CA ARG A 370 -5.58 -40.19 -3.98
C ARG A 370 -5.75 -39.96 -2.47
N THR A 371 -6.43 -38.89 -2.07
CA THR A 371 -6.69 -38.60 -0.66
C THR A 371 -7.56 -39.68 -0.04
N LEU A 372 -8.67 -40.04 -0.70
CA LEU A 372 -9.59 -41.09 -0.23
C LEU A 372 -8.91 -42.46 -0.18
N ALA A 373 -8.11 -42.82 -1.18
CA ALA A 373 -7.33 -44.06 -1.16
C ALA A 373 -6.34 -44.11 0.01
N LYS A 374 -5.79 -42.97 0.43
CA LYS A 374 -4.92 -42.88 1.62
C LYS A 374 -5.72 -43.14 2.90
N GLU A 375 -6.92 -42.58 3.00
CA GLU A 375 -7.84 -42.78 4.14
C GLU A 375 -8.32 -44.24 4.25
N LEU A 376 -8.55 -44.91 3.11
CA LEU A 376 -8.82 -46.35 3.05
C LEU A 376 -7.60 -47.25 3.38
N GLY A 377 -6.45 -46.65 3.70
CA GLY A 377 -5.30 -47.38 4.21
C GLY A 377 -4.35 -47.95 3.15
N VAL A 378 -4.35 -47.42 1.92
CA VAL A 378 -3.31 -47.75 0.93
C VAL A 378 -1.94 -47.28 1.43
N LYS A 379 -1.03 -48.23 1.67
CA LYS A 379 0.36 -47.96 2.03
C LYS A 379 1.16 -47.46 0.81
N ASN A 380 2.14 -46.59 1.03
CA ASN A 380 3.07 -46.09 0.00
C ASN A 380 2.41 -45.40 -1.21
N ILE A 381 1.36 -44.60 -0.99
CA ILE A 381 0.74 -43.79 -2.05
C ILE A 381 1.77 -42.86 -2.70
N LYS A 382 1.89 -42.96 -4.03
CA LYS A 382 2.74 -42.10 -4.86
C LYS A 382 2.34 -40.62 -4.71
N LYS A 383 3.27 -39.71 -5.01
CA LYS A 383 2.96 -38.27 -5.17
C LYS A 383 1.91 -38.08 -6.28
N VAL A 384 1.12 -37.00 -6.20
CA VAL A 384 -0.01 -36.70 -7.11
C VAL A 384 0.39 -36.83 -8.59
N GLU A 385 1.57 -36.30 -8.96
CA GLU A 385 2.11 -36.32 -10.33
C GLU A 385 2.30 -37.74 -10.90
N ARG A 386 2.59 -38.71 -10.03
CA ARG A 386 2.85 -40.11 -10.41
C ARG A 386 1.70 -41.04 -10.03
N TYR A 387 0.62 -40.50 -9.46
CA TYR A 387 -0.54 -41.26 -9.03
C TYR A 387 -1.42 -41.55 -10.24
N LYS A 388 -1.55 -42.83 -10.59
CA LYS A 388 -2.53 -43.27 -11.58
C LYS A 388 -3.79 -43.68 -10.85
N ILE A 389 -4.93 -43.31 -11.43
CA ILE A 389 -6.23 -43.81 -10.99
C ILE A 389 -6.35 -45.21 -11.59
N ASP A 390 -6.58 -46.20 -10.73
CA ASP A 390 -6.87 -47.57 -11.12
C ASP A 390 -8.40 -47.71 -11.22
N ASP A 391 -8.91 -48.51 -12.18
CA ASP A 391 -10.37 -48.66 -12.37
C ASP A 391 -11.06 -49.11 -11.08
N ARG A 392 -10.47 -50.07 -10.36
CA ARG A 392 -10.89 -50.44 -9.00
C ARG A 392 -9.69 -50.85 -8.16
N LYS A 393 -9.59 -50.27 -6.96
CA LYS A 393 -8.51 -50.52 -6.01
C LYS A 393 -9.05 -51.03 -4.69
N PHE A 394 -8.67 -52.26 -4.36
CA PHE A 394 -9.00 -52.89 -3.08
C PHE A 394 -7.95 -52.56 -2.01
N THR A 395 -8.42 -52.39 -0.80
CA THR A 395 -7.63 -52.04 0.38
C THR A 395 -8.11 -52.90 1.56
N LYS A 396 -7.34 -52.88 2.66
CA LYS A 396 -7.75 -53.56 3.90
C LYS A 396 -9.05 -53.01 4.50
N ASN A 397 -9.38 -51.74 4.25
CA ASN A 397 -10.53 -51.06 4.84
C ASN A 397 -11.67 -50.84 3.83
N GLY A 398 -11.64 -51.48 2.66
CA GLY A 398 -12.66 -51.28 1.62
C GLY A 398 -12.07 -51.13 0.22
N TRP A 399 -12.80 -50.50 -0.69
CA TRP A 399 -12.34 -50.28 -2.07
C TRP A 399 -12.76 -48.93 -2.63
N ILE A 400 -12.01 -48.46 -3.61
CA ILE A 400 -12.28 -47.23 -4.34
C ILE A 400 -12.23 -47.49 -5.84
N SER A 401 -13.14 -46.89 -6.61
CA SER A 401 -13.13 -46.96 -8.08
C SER A 401 -13.37 -45.58 -8.69
N TYR A 402 -13.02 -45.44 -9.96
CA TYR A 402 -13.26 -44.23 -10.74
C TYR A 402 -13.95 -44.53 -12.06
N ASP A 403 -14.96 -43.73 -12.42
CA ASP A 403 -15.67 -43.77 -13.70
C ASP A 403 -16.16 -45.19 -14.09
N MET A 404 -16.70 -45.92 -13.11
CA MET A 404 -17.19 -47.29 -13.29
C MET A 404 -18.70 -47.38 -13.17
N SER A 405 -19.32 -48.14 -14.08
CA SER A 405 -20.75 -48.46 -13.99
C SER A 405 -21.03 -49.45 -12.85
N ILE A 406 -22.00 -49.11 -12.01
CA ILE A 406 -22.54 -49.99 -10.98
C ILE A 406 -23.64 -50.84 -11.61
N HIS A 407 -23.50 -52.15 -11.46
CA HIS A 407 -24.55 -53.09 -11.82
C HIS A 407 -25.50 -53.20 -10.63
N THR A 408 -26.75 -52.84 -10.84
CA THR A 408 -27.83 -52.92 -9.85
C THR A 408 -28.96 -53.76 -10.43
N GLU A 409 -29.69 -54.48 -9.57
CA GLU A 409 -30.83 -55.32 -9.99
C GLU A 409 -31.94 -54.52 -10.66
N LYS A 410 -32.11 -53.24 -10.24
CA LYS A 410 -33.03 -52.29 -10.87
C LYS A 410 -32.26 -51.35 -11.79
N LYS A 411 -32.88 -50.93 -12.89
CA LYS A 411 -32.30 -49.96 -13.83
C LYS A 411 -32.20 -48.59 -13.16
N VAL A 412 -30.98 -48.16 -12.83
CA VAL A 412 -30.72 -46.81 -12.31
C VAL A 412 -30.29 -45.91 -13.46
N GLN A 413 -30.92 -44.74 -13.60
CA GLN A 413 -30.71 -43.84 -14.74
C GLN A 413 -29.28 -43.25 -14.80
N PHE A 414 -28.64 -43.04 -13.63
CA PHE A 414 -27.30 -42.48 -13.49
C PHE A 414 -26.39 -43.46 -12.74
N ASN A 415 -26.06 -44.59 -13.37
CA ASN A 415 -25.34 -45.70 -12.72
C ASN A 415 -23.81 -45.65 -12.87
N ARG A 416 -23.23 -44.57 -13.40
CA ARG A 416 -21.79 -44.41 -13.60
C ARG A 416 -21.28 -43.16 -12.86
N PRO A 417 -21.10 -43.24 -11.53
CA PRO A 417 -20.55 -42.13 -10.74
C PRO A 417 -19.05 -41.96 -10.99
N ASP A 418 -18.55 -40.73 -10.78
CA ASP A 418 -17.13 -40.42 -10.97
C ASP A 418 -16.24 -41.17 -9.98
N ILE A 419 -16.53 -41.15 -8.68
CA ILE A 419 -15.77 -41.87 -7.66
C ILE A 419 -16.73 -42.68 -6.80
N ILE A 420 -16.41 -43.94 -6.57
CA ILE A 420 -17.11 -44.78 -5.59
C ILE A 420 -16.13 -45.13 -4.49
N VAL A 421 -16.53 -44.94 -3.24
CA VAL A 421 -15.80 -45.41 -2.07
C VAL A 421 -16.72 -46.35 -1.31
N ALA A 422 -16.25 -47.59 -1.14
CA ALA A 422 -16.82 -48.53 -0.19
C ALA A 422 -15.86 -48.63 0.99
N ASP A 423 -16.33 -48.29 2.18
CA ASP A 423 -15.56 -48.33 3.41
C ASP A 423 -16.11 -49.46 4.30
N ASN A 424 -15.30 -50.50 4.50
CA ASN A 424 -15.63 -51.67 5.30
C ASN A 424 -15.63 -51.35 6.81
N ALA A 425 -15.00 -50.25 7.25
CA ALA A 425 -14.98 -49.84 8.64
C ALA A 425 -16.25 -49.05 9.04
N ARG A 426 -16.88 -48.36 8.08
CA ARG A 426 -18.15 -47.62 8.29
C ARG A 426 -19.41 -48.42 8.00
N THR A 427 -19.30 -49.53 7.29
CA THR A 427 -20.42 -50.42 6.96
C THR A 427 -20.69 -51.50 8.02
N ALA A 428 -19.85 -51.59 9.06
CA ALA A 428 -20.05 -52.45 10.22
C ALA A 428 -20.88 -51.73 11.31
N SER A 429 -22.14 -51.41 11.03
CA SER A 429 -23.17 -51.10 12.04
C SER A 429 -24.56 -51.22 11.40
N PRO A 430 -25.37 -52.24 11.75
CA PRO A 430 -26.82 -52.16 11.71
C PRO A 430 -27.36 -51.14 12.73
#